data_AF-X0UZ21-F1
#
_entry.id   AF-X0UZ21-F1
#
_cell.length_a   1.000
_cell.length_b   1.000
_cell.length_c   1.000
_cell.angle_alpha   90.00
_cell.angle_beta   90.00
_cell.angle_gamma   90.00
#
_symmetry.space_group_name_H-M   'P 1'
#
loop_
_entity.id
_entity.type
_entity.pdbx_description
1 polymer ?
#
loop_
_entity_poly.entity_id
_entity_poly.type
_entity_poly.pdbx_seq_one_letter_code
_entity_poly.pdbx_strand_id
1 'polypeptide(L)' 'QIQLSAHLLRHTFLRKVARKYGVEYAKEVAGHTSDRYIWRYVQPSEEEKEAALEDLF' A
#
# COMPACT_ATOMS: atom_id res chain seq x y z
N GLN A 1 13.56 15.52 15.49
CA GLN A 1 12.67 14.78 16.40
C GLN A 1 11.76 13.91 15.55
N ILE A 2 11.66 12.60 15.79
CA ILE A 2 10.79 11.72 15.00
C ILE A 2 9.38 11.78 15.60
N GLN A 3 8.40 12.28 14.84
CA GLN A 3 6.99 12.24 15.26
C GLN A 3 6.42 10.85 14.95
N LEU A 4 6.32 10.02 15.98
CA LEU A 4 5.64 8.72 15.91
C LEU A 4 4.21 8.87 16.45
N SER A 5 3.25 8.35 15.69
CA SER A 5 1.86 8.20 16.12
C SER A 5 1.35 6.82 15.77
N ALA A 6 0.33 6.33 16.50
CA ALA A 6 -0.32 5.06 16.19
C ALA A 6 -0.84 5.02 14.74
N HIS A 7 -1.30 6.17 14.23
CA HIS A 7 -1.74 6.31 12.85
C HIS A 7 -0.59 6.12 11.84
N LEU A 8 0.58 6.70 12.11
CA LEU A 8 1.76 6.53 11.25
C LEU A 8 2.28 5.08 11.25
N LEU A 9 2.23 4.42 12.41
CA LEU A 9 2.56 2.99 12.52
C LEU A 9 1.60 2.13 11.70
N ARG A 10 0.28 2.38 11.79
CA ARG A 10 -0.73 1.72 10.96
C ARG A 10 -0.47 1.93 9.47
N HIS A 11 -0.12 3.15 9.06
CA HIS A 11 0.24 3.46 7.68
C HIS A 11 1.47 2.68 7.21
N THR A 12 2.51 2.64 8.03
CA THR A 12 3.75 1.91 7.73
C THR A 12 3.50 0.40 7.62
N PHE A 13 2.73 -0.16 8.55
CA PHE A 13 2.35 -1.56 8.56
C PHE A 13 1.57 -1.94 7.30
N LEU A 14 0.50 -1.22 6.97
CA LEU A 14 -0.33 -1.53 5.81
C LEU A 14 0.42 -1.39 4.49
N ARG A 15 1.31 -0.41 4.37
CA ARG A 15 2.18 -0.27 3.19
C ARG A 15 3.11 -1.48 3.01
N LYS A 16 3.69 -1.99 4.10
CA LYS A 16 4.56 -3.18 4.05
C LYS A 16 3.77 -4.45 3.73
N VAL A 17 2.60 -4.62 4.34
CA VAL A 17 1.72 -5.78 4.09
C VAL A 17 1.26 -5.78 2.63
N ALA A 18 0.81 -4.64 2.11
CA ALA A 18 0.30 -4.56 0.76
C ALA A 18 1.39 -4.81 -0.30
N ARG A 19 2.61 -4.31 -0.07
CA ARG A 19 3.77 -4.63 -0.93
C ARG A 19 4.16 -6.10 -0.91
N LYS A 20 4.00 -6.78 0.23
CA LYS A 20 4.44 -8.17 0.39
C LYS A 20 3.38 -9.20 -0.02
N TYR A 21 2.10 -8.91 0.20
CA TYR A 21 1.01 -9.87 0.09
C TYR A 21 -0.14 -9.40 -0.81
N GLY A 22 -0.07 -8.19 -1.38
CA GLY A 22 -1.13 -7.62 -2.21
C GLY A 22 -2.14 -6.78 -1.43
N VAL A 23 -2.93 -6.03 -2.19
CA VAL A 23 -3.87 -5.01 -1.69
C VAL A 23 -5.07 -5.65 -0.99
N GLU A 24 -5.53 -6.77 -1.53
CA GLU A 24 -6.66 -7.56 -1.05
C GLU A 24 -6.38 -8.10 0.35
N TYR A 25 -5.19 -8.69 0.55
CA TYR A 25 -4.76 -9.17 1.86
C TYR A 25 -4.59 -8.02 2.86
N ALA A 26 -4.01 -6.90 2.42
CA ALA A 26 -3.88 -5.72 3.28
C ALA A 26 -5.25 -5.14 3.69
N LYS A 27 -6.26 -5.20 2.81
CA LYS A 27 -7.63 -4.76 3.08
C LYS A 27 -8.31 -5.62 4.15
N GLU A 28 -8.17 -6.95 4.06
CA GLU A 28 -8.69 -7.89 5.05
C GLU A 28 -8.08 -7.64 6.42
N VAL A 29 -6.74 -7.56 6.51
CA VAL A 29 -6.02 -7.30 7.76
C VAL A 29 -6.35 -5.92 8.35
N ALA A 30 -6.62 -4.94 7.50
CA ALA A 30 -7.00 -3.59 7.91
C ALA A 30 -8.43 -3.47 8.46
N GLY A 31 -9.28 -4.49 8.26
CA GLY A 31 -10.72 -4.44 8.54
C GLY A 31 -11.45 -3.40 7.69
N HIS A 32 -10.97 -3.13 6.48
CA HIS A 32 -11.52 -2.08 5.62
C HIS A 32 -12.77 -2.57 4.87
N THR A 33 -13.93 -1.98 5.18
CA THR A 33 -15.19 -2.26 4.47
C THR A 33 -15.16 -1.78 3.01
N SER A 34 -14.45 -0.67 2.75
CA SER A 34 -14.25 -0.10 1.42
C SER A 34 -12.78 -0.14 1.02
N ASP A 35 -12.56 -0.47 -0.25
CA ASP A 35 -11.29 -0.40 -0.95
C ASP A 35 -10.80 1.04 -1.21
N ARG A 36 -11.67 2.05 -1.13
CA ARG A 36 -11.31 3.45 -1.40
C ARG A 36 -10.07 3.94 -0.64
N TYR A 37 -9.89 3.46 0.60
CA TYR A 37 -8.78 3.87 1.45
C TYR A 37 -7.53 2.99 1.33
N ILE A 38 -7.65 1.74 0.86
CA ILE A 38 -6.49 0.83 0.78
C ILE A 38 -5.55 1.25 -0.36
N TRP A 39 -6.10 1.79 -1.45
CA TRP A 39 -5.33 2.28 -2.60
C TRP A 39 -4.34 3.40 -2.26
N ARG A 40 -4.52 4.10 -1.13
CA ARG A 40 -3.59 5.13 -0.65
C ARG A 40 -2.25 4.56 -0.17
N TYR A 41 -2.17 3.25 0.12
CA TYR A 41 -0.94 2.61 0.61
C TYR A 41 -0.08 2.02 -0.51
N VAL A 42 -0.63 1.90 -1.72
CA VAL A 42 -0.07 1.12 -2.83
C VAL A 42 0.01 1.90 -4.13
N GLN A 43 -0.05 3.23 -4.09
CA GLN A 43 0.20 4.02 -5.29
C GLN A 43 1.61 3.70 -5.81
N PRO A 44 1.74 3.17 -7.04
CA PRO A 44 3.04 2.90 -7.62
C PRO A 44 3.76 4.21 -7.95
N SER A 45 5.09 4.22 -7.84
CA SER A 45 5.92 5.32 -8.37
C SER A 45 5.82 5.37 -9.90
N GLU A 46 6.22 6.48 -10.50
CA GLU A 46 6.28 6.57 -11.97
C GLU A 46 7.22 5.51 -12.57
N GLU A 47 8.35 5.24 -11.93
CA GLU A 47 9.27 4.16 -12.32
C GLU A 47 8.61 2.77 -12.24
N GLU A 48 7.85 2.48 -11.18
CA GLU A 48 7.12 1.21 -11.04
C GLU A 48 6.06 1.05 -12.15
N LYS A 49 5.44 2.16 -12.58
CA LYS A 49 4.48 2.14 -13.70
C LYS A 49 5.18 1.93 -15.04
N GLU A 50 6.29 2.60 -15.28
CA GLU A 50 7.06 2.50 -16.52
C GLU A 50 7.61 1.08 -16.71
N ALA A 51 8.22 0.50 -15.67
CA ALA A 51 8.70 -0.88 -15.68
C ALA A 51 7.57 -1.90 -15.94
N ALA A 52 6.39 -1.69 -15.33
CA ALA A 52 5.23 -2.56 -15.58
C ALA A 52 4.69 -2.42 -17.02
N LEU A 53 4.86 -1.25 -17.64
CA LEU A 53 4.48 -1.03 -19.04
C LEU A 53 5.45 -1.74 -19.98
N GLU A 54 6.76 -1.68 -19.70
CA GLU A 54 7.78 -2.40 -20.48
C GLU A 54 7.58 -3.92 -20.42
N ASP A 55 7.22 -4.48 -19.25
CA ASP A 55 7.00 -5.93 -19.08
C ASP A 55 5.76 -6.46 -19.82
N LEU A 56 4.87 -5.57 -20.29
CA LEU A 56 3.68 -5.93 -21.07
C LEU A 56 3.95 -6.09 -22.58
N PHE A 57 5.08 -5.59 -23.10
CA PHE A 57 5.42 -5.57 -24.53
C PHE A 57 6.62 -6.48 -24.87
#